data_AF-A0A9X3BXA5-F1
#
_entry.id   AF-A0A9X3BXA5-F1
#
_cell.length_a   1.000
_cell.length_b   1.000
_cell.length_c   1.000
_cell.angle_alpha   90.00
_cell.angle_beta   90.00
_cell.angle_gamma   90.00
#
_symmetry.space_group_name_H-M   'P 1'
#
loop_
_entity.id
_entity.type
_entity.pdbx_description
1 polymer ?
#
loop_
_entity_poly.entity_id
_entity_poly.type
_entity_poly.pdbx_seq_one_letter_code
_entity_poly.pdbx_strand_id
1 'polypeptide(L)'
;MILILLSWIYILFITINLGLGTDKILRLKNSNFVILSILGLFTTTILASIWAIFGRINIEFHIFLLILNIGIFLRLKNEIKVIYISFFKELQSLEKFLKTTLAIIALLILAQCASTPYIIDNESYYIQTIKWINEYGFVKGIANLHLFLAQTSGWHITQSAFNFSFLYDKFNDLSGFCLLLGNIYAILHLNSYFKNKEKNYLIIGLLPLANLFFFSFISSPSPDLPIYILSLIIFFNFLNSYKNLNIETFNTISILILFAIYIKTTAIALILIVLLLFVKHHKFLMPKTIKPISIGLLVLFLFLIKNTIISGYPIFPITSNIFHFDFQIPASMAHFYYDETKRAAFSITQNEFDNMSLFEIFKTWISRPALHGFFNKLIVLLVIITPFFIYKFFNKKAFWVLYGIFIFQIIVLLSSSPQYRFFMNFILLFLFLIASLILNNQKRIILSLYITLLILAFIVIIPINLKAFTTNTFLTSNSTFSINNIVFPYKNSKFDTNYTPIINGNLQYNSPVDNSFFWGTGDGAIPCVNREQINYFETYYKVKPQMRTTNLKDGFYAKNISNESN
;
A
#
# COMPACT_ATOMS: atom_id res chain seq x y z
N MET A 1 6.29 -4.02 20.92
CA MET A 1 4.80 -3.90 20.91
C MET A 1 4.33 -2.62 21.59
N ILE A 2 4.74 -2.35 22.83
CA ILE A 2 4.26 -1.21 23.62
C ILE A 2 4.58 0.12 22.93
N LEU A 3 5.82 0.29 22.43
CA LEU A 3 6.19 1.51 21.70
C LEU A 3 5.38 1.72 20.42
N ILE A 4 5.09 0.63 19.68
CA ILE A 4 4.22 0.68 18.50
C ILE A 4 2.79 1.10 18.91
N LEU A 5 2.25 0.55 19.99
CA LEU A 5 0.92 0.92 20.48
C LEU A 5 0.85 2.41 20.86
N LEU A 6 1.85 2.94 21.56
CA LEU A 6 1.93 4.36 21.91
C LEU A 6 2.01 5.24 20.65
N SER A 7 2.83 4.84 19.68
CA SER A 7 2.88 5.48 18.35
C SER A 7 1.50 5.48 17.70
N TRP A 8 0.79 4.36 17.68
CA TRP A 8 -0.54 4.27 17.05
C TRP A 8 -1.61 5.09 17.76
N ILE A 9 -1.56 5.22 19.08
CA ILE A 9 -2.46 6.12 19.81
C ILE A 9 -2.23 7.57 19.36
N TYR A 10 -0.98 7.98 19.23
CA TYR A 10 -0.63 9.30 18.71
C TYR A 10 -1.06 9.47 17.24
N ILE A 11 -0.75 8.52 16.36
CA ILE A 11 -1.17 8.54 14.96
C ILE A 11 -2.68 8.66 14.86
N LEU A 12 -3.43 7.86 15.64
CA LEU A 12 -4.88 7.89 15.65
C LEU A 12 -5.44 9.26 16.07
N PHE A 13 -4.84 9.91 17.07
CA PHE A 13 -5.25 11.26 17.47
C PHE A 13 -5.02 12.27 16.34
N ILE A 14 -3.85 12.23 15.71
CA ILE A 14 -3.50 13.11 14.58
C ILE A 14 -4.45 12.87 13.40
N THR A 15 -4.69 11.61 13.03
CA THR A 15 -5.48 11.28 11.85
C THR A 15 -6.97 11.57 12.07
N ILE A 16 -7.52 11.40 13.27
CA ILE A 16 -8.91 11.78 13.55
C ILE A 16 -9.11 13.29 13.46
N ASN A 17 -8.22 14.08 14.04
CA ASN A 17 -8.31 15.54 13.98
C ASN A 17 -8.20 16.05 12.53
N LEU A 18 -7.16 15.63 11.81
CA LEU A 18 -6.99 15.98 10.39
C LEU A 18 -8.15 15.48 9.54
N GLY A 19 -8.62 14.25 9.77
CA GLY A 19 -9.76 13.66 9.09
C GLY A 19 -11.02 14.47 9.24
N LEU A 20 -11.33 14.93 10.46
CA LEU A 20 -12.46 15.82 10.73
C LEU A 20 -12.26 17.21 10.12
N GLY A 21 -11.04 17.76 10.15
CA GLY A 21 -10.72 19.00 9.45
C GLY A 21 -11.03 18.91 7.96
N THR A 22 -10.58 17.84 7.32
CA THR A 22 -10.83 17.53 5.90
C THR A 22 -12.32 17.29 5.64
N ASP A 23 -13.03 16.57 6.51
CA ASP A 23 -14.48 16.40 6.45
C ASP A 23 -15.21 17.76 6.41
N LYS A 24 -14.80 18.71 7.25
CA LYS A 24 -15.44 20.05 7.33
C LYS A 24 -15.13 20.93 6.13
N ILE A 25 -13.88 20.95 5.68
CA ILE A 25 -13.46 21.72 4.49
C ILE A 25 -14.23 21.22 3.26
N LEU A 26 -14.30 19.90 3.11
CA LEU A 26 -14.93 19.26 1.96
C LEU A 26 -16.44 19.06 2.13
N ARG A 27 -16.98 19.29 3.33
CA ARG A 27 -18.37 19.08 3.72
C ARG A 27 -18.84 17.65 3.42
N LEU A 28 -18.04 16.65 3.81
CA LEU A 28 -18.37 15.23 3.59
C LEU A 28 -19.40 14.72 4.61
N LYS A 29 -19.56 15.37 5.76
CA LYS A 29 -20.50 14.99 6.83
C LYS A 29 -20.36 13.53 7.25
N ASN A 30 -19.14 13.00 7.23
CA ASN A 30 -18.84 11.64 7.59
C ASN A 30 -18.65 11.53 9.10
N SER A 31 -19.38 10.60 9.72
CA SER A 31 -19.26 10.30 11.15
C SER A 31 -18.54 8.99 11.43
N ASN A 32 -18.16 8.22 10.40
CA ASN A 32 -17.50 6.95 10.60
C ASN A 32 -16.05 7.17 11.04
N PHE A 33 -15.72 6.68 12.24
CA PHE A 33 -14.41 6.85 12.88
C PHE A 33 -13.24 6.37 12.01
N VAL A 34 -13.39 5.21 11.37
CA VAL A 34 -12.34 4.63 10.51
C VAL A 34 -12.16 5.46 9.24
N ILE A 35 -13.25 5.89 8.59
CA ILE A 35 -13.15 6.73 7.40
C ILE A 35 -12.50 8.07 7.74
N LEU A 36 -12.84 8.68 8.89
CA LEU A 36 -12.16 9.90 9.35
C LEU A 36 -10.66 9.68 9.55
N SER A 37 -10.25 8.59 10.22
CA SER A 37 -8.82 8.27 10.36
C SER A 37 -8.12 8.09 9.00
N ILE A 38 -8.76 7.43 8.04
CA ILE A 38 -8.22 7.29 6.67
C ILE A 38 -8.13 8.64 5.94
N LEU A 39 -9.12 9.52 6.10
CA LEU A 39 -9.05 10.89 5.57
C LEU A 39 -7.90 11.67 6.21
N GLY A 40 -7.59 11.43 7.48
CA GLY A 40 -6.41 11.96 8.16
C GLY A 40 -5.10 11.44 7.57
N LEU A 41 -5.01 10.14 7.28
CA LEU A 41 -3.86 9.55 6.59
C LEU A 41 -3.69 10.16 5.20
N PHE A 42 -4.78 10.31 4.43
CA PHE A 42 -4.76 10.99 3.13
C PHE A 42 -4.24 12.42 3.27
N THR A 43 -4.78 13.20 4.21
CA THR A 43 -4.40 14.59 4.44
C THR A 43 -2.93 14.71 4.84
N THR A 44 -2.46 13.84 5.75
CA THR A 44 -1.05 13.78 6.15
C THR A 44 -0.16 13.50 4.95
N THR A 45 -0.58 12.56 4.09
CA THR A 45 0.16 12.22 2.87
C THR A 45 0.29 13.42 1.93
N ILE A 46 -0.79 14.17 1.71
CA ILE A 46 -0.76 15.39 0.87
C ILE A 46 0.17 16.46 1.45
N LEU A 47 0.07 16.72 2.76
CA LEU A 47 0.92 17.70 3.43
C LEU A 47 2.40 17.29 3.40
N ALA A 48 2.67 16.02 3.68
CA ALA A 48 4.00 15.42 3.61
C ALA A 48 4.58 15.50 2.19
N SER A 49 3.79 15.19 1.16
CA SER A 49 4.23 15.33 -0.24
C SER A 49 4.57 16.76 -0.61
N ILE A 50 3.77 17.74 -0.18
CA ILE A 50 4.06 19.17 -0.42
C ILE A 50 5.36 19.55 0.29
N TRP A 51 5.51 19.17 1.56
CA TRP A 51 6.71 19.46 2.34
C TRP A 51 7.98 18.85 1.74
N ALA A 52 7.89 17.58 1.33
CA ALA A 52 9.00 16.81 0.76
C ALA A 52 9.57 17.41 -0.53
N ILE A 53 8.82 18.25 -1.24
CA ILE A 53 9.35 19.01 -2.40
C ILE A 53 10.44 20.00 -1.96
N PHE A 54 10.34 20.56 -0.76
CA PHE A 54 11.22 21.64 -0.29
C PHE A 54 12.23 21.18 0.75
N GLY A 55 11.87 20.21 1.59
CA GLY A 55 12.69 19.78 2.72
C GLY A 55 12.36 18.39 3.24
N ARG A 56 13.17 17.97 4.21
CA ARG A 56 13.09 16.65 4.81
C ARG A 56 11.85 16.48 5.70
N ILE A 57 11.34 15.25 5.78
CA ILE A 57 10.27 14.90 6.72
C ILE A 57 10.91 14.42 8.03
N ASN A 58 11.17 15.36 8.93
CA ASN A 58 11.82 15.09 10.21
C ASN A 58 11.10 15.90 11.31
N ILE A 59 11.81 16.30 12.37
CA ILE A 59 11.27 17.04 13.51
C ILE A 59 10.53 18.32 13.09
N GLU A 60 11.01 19.01 12.05
CA GLU A 60 10.41 20.28 11.60
C GLU A 60 9.00 20.07 11.03
N PHE A 61 8.84 19.04 10.19
CA PHE A 61 7.53 18.65 9.67
C PHE A 61 6.59 18.20 10.79
N HIS A 62 7.12 17.45 11.78
CA HIS A 62 6.33 17.01 12.92
C HIS A 62 5.85 18.15 13.81
N ILE A 63 6.67 19.18 14.03
CA ILE A 63 6.25 20.38 14.75
C ILE A 63 5.13 21.09 13.99
N PHE A 64 5.26 21.25 12.67
CA PHE A 64 4.20 21.81 11.83
C PHE A 64 2.89 21.01 11.95
N LEU A 65 2.98 19.68 11.82
CA LEU A 65 1.85 18.77 11.92
C LEU A 65 1.17 18.86 13.29
N LEU A 66 1.95 18.95 14.37
CA LEU A 66 1.46 19.07 15.73
C LEU A 66 0.73 20.40 15.97
N ILE A 67 1.31 21.53 15.54
CA ILE A 67 0.69 22.86 15.65
C ILE A 67 -0.64 22.88 14.90
N LEU A 68 -0.66 22.36 13.67
CA LEU A 68 -1.89 22.25 12.88
C LEU A 68 -2.96 21.41 13.61
N ASN A 69 -2.56 20.28 14.19
CA ASN A 69 -3.47 19.42 14.94
C ASN A 69 -4.00 20.07 16.21
N ILE A 70 -3.17 20.81 16.95
CA ILE A 70 -3.61 21.59 18.11
C ILE A 70 -4.63 22.64 17.68
N GLY A 71 -4.37 23.38 16.59
CA GLY A 71 -5.31 24.37 16.06
C GLY A 71 -6.66 23.76 15.66
N ILE A 72 -6.65 22.61 14.99
CA ILE A 72 -7.87 21.88 14.62
C ILE A 72 -8.59 21.38 15.88
N PHE A 73 -7.87 20.79 16.83
CA PHE A 73 -8.43 20.29 18.07
C PHE A 73 -9.10 21.42 18.86
N LEU A 74 -8.44 22.55 19.06
CA LEU A 74 -9.00 23.70 19.79
C LEU A 74 -10.28 24.22 19.12
N ARG A 75 -10.33 24.25 17.78
CA ARG A 75 -11.51 24.69 17.02
C ARG A 75 -12.66 23.67 17.04
N LEU A 76 -12.37 22.37 16.98
CA LEU A 76 -13.36 21.30 16.78
C LEU A 76 -13.51 20.35 17.98
N LYS A 77 -12.97 20.70 19.16
CA LYS A 77 -12.90 19.83 20.36
C LYS A 77 -14.21 19.14 20.72
N ASN A 78 -15.34 19.84 20.61
CA ASN A 78 -16.64 19.29 20.97
C ASN A 78 -17.06 18.18 19.99
N GLU A 79 -16.83 18.38 18.71
CA GLU A 79 -17.16 17.40 17.67
C GLU A 79 -16.21 16.21 17.73
N ILE A 80 -14.91 16.44 17.95
CA ILE A 80 -13.91 15.40 18.17
C ILE A 80 -14.30 14.54 19.38
N LYS A 81 -14.68 15.18 20.50
CA LYS A 81 -15.18 14.48 21.69
C LYS A 81 -16.40 13.62 21.37
N VAL A 82 -17.36 14.13 20.59
CA VAL A 82 -18.53 13.36 20.15
C VAL A 82 -18.11 12.15 19.33
N ILE A 83 -17.19 12.30 18.38
CA ILE A 83 -16.68 11.21 17.53
C ILE A 83 -16.05 10.09 18.37
N TYR A 84 -15.19 10.43 19.33
CA TYR A 84 -14.60 9.43 20.24
C TYR A 84 -15.67 8.76 21.12
N ILE A 85 -16.59 9.53 21.70
CA ILE A 85 -17.67 8.97 22.54
C ILE A 85 -18.55 8.03 21.71
N SER A 86 -18.94 8.41 20.49
CA SER A 86 -19.75 7.55 19.63
C SER A 86 -19.00 6.27 19.26
N PHE A 87 -17.71 6.39 18.94
CA PHE A 87 -16.88 5.23 18.61
C PHE A 87 -16.74 4.26 19.78
N PHE A 88 -16.44 4.75 20.99
CA PHE A 88 -16.36 3.91 22.18
C PHE A 88 -17.71 3.27 22.53
N LYS A 89 -18.83 3.99 22.37
CA LYS A 89 -20.17 3.41 22.51
C LYS A 89 -20.42 2.32 21.48
N GLU A 90 -19.98 2.50 20.24
CA GLU A 90 -20.10 1.50 19.18
C GLU A 90 -19.32 0.22 19.53
N LEU A 91 -18.07 0.37 19.99
CA LEU A 91 -17.26 -0.74 20.50
C LEU A 91 -17.89 -1.42 21.73
N GLN A 92 -18.46 -0.64 22.65
CA GLN A 92 -19.20 -1.17 23.81
C GLN A 92 -20.48 -1.90 23.40
N SER A 93 -21.08 -1.55 22.28
CA SER A 93 -22.29 -2.21 21.75
C SER A 93 -22.01 -3.51 20.99
N LEU A 94 -20.74 -3.84 20.77
CA LEU A 94 -20.35 -5.12 20.16
C LEU A 94 -20.75 -6.29 21.05
N GLU A 95 -21.17 -7.38 20.42
CA GLU A 95 -21.33 -8.65 21.11
C GLU A 95 -20.01 -9.08 21.80
N LYS A 96 -20.12 -9.74 22.97
CA LYS A 96 -18.96 -10.10 23.80
C LYS A 96 -17.87 -10.82 23.00
N PHE A 97 -18.27 -11.75 22.13
CA PHE A 97 -17.32 -12.50 21.32
C PHE A 97 -16.61 -11.61 20.28
N LEU A 98 -17.31 -10.64 19.66
CA LEU A 98 -16.69 -9.72 18.70
C LEU A 98 -15.68 -8.80 19.37
N LYS A 99 -15.94 -8.37 20.62
CA LYS A 99 -14.98 -7.63 21.43
C LYS A 99 -13.71 -8.45 21.68
N THR A 100 -13.88 -9.71 22.10
CA THR A 100 -12.75 -10.63 22.32
C THR A 100 -11.98 -10.87 21.02
N THR A 101 -12.67 -11.12 19.91
CA THR A 101 -12.06 -11.29 18.59
C THR A 101 -11.26 -10.05 18.18
N LEU A 102 -11.82 -8.85 18.29
CA LEU A 102 -11.12 -7.60 17.96
C LEU A 102 -9.88 -7.40 18.85
N ALA A 103 -9.98 -7.67 20.15
CA ALA A 103 -8.87 -7.55 21.08
C ALA A 103 -7.72 -8.51 20.75
N ILE A 104 -8.04 -9.78 20.45
CA ILE A 104 -7.04 -10.78 20.04
C ILE A 104 -6.40 -10.37 18.70
N ILE A 105 -7.19 -9.93 17.72
CA ILE A 105 -6.66 -9.46 16.43
C ILE A 105 -5.70 -8.28 16.65
N ALA A 106 -6.10 -7.28 17.45
CA ALA A 106 -5.25 -6.13 17.74
C ALA A 106 -3.93 -6.53 18.41
N LEU A 107 -3.97 -7.48 19.36
CA LEU A 107 -2.78 -8.01 20.01
C LEU A 107 -1.87 -8.74 19.02
N LEU A 108 -2.43 -9.61 18.18
CA LEU A 108 -1.67 -10.35 17.17
C LEU A 108 -1.06 -9.44 16.11
N ILE A 109 -1.79 -8.41 15.67
CA ILE A 109 -1.28 -7.38 14.76
C ILE A 109 -0.08 -6.67 15.39
N LEU A 110 -0.18 -6.23 16.65
CA LEU A 110 0.94 -5.59 17.37
C LEU A 110 2.14 -6.52 17.52
N ALA A 111 1.90 -7.79 17.83
CA ALA A 111 2.95 -8.79 17.93
C ALA A 111 3.67 -8.96 16.59
N GLN A 112 2.93 -9.15 15.51
CA GLN A 112 3.50 -9.30 14.17
C GLN A 112 4.27 -8.05 13.71
N CYS A 113 3.78 -6.84 14.01
CA CYS A 113 4.47 -5.60 13.67
C CYS A 113 5.76 -5.40 14.48
N ALA A 114 5.85 -6.00 15.66
CA ALA A 114 7.06 -6.00 16.47
C ALA A 114 8.05 -7.13 16.09
N SER A 115 7.63 -8.06 15.23
CA SER A 115 8.45 -9.18 14.72
C SER A 115 9.32 -8.75 13.53
N THR A 116 10.15 -9.67 13.04
CA THR A 116 11.01 -9.45 11.88
C THR A 116 10.20 -9.14 10.61
N PRO A 117 10.60 -8.15 9.77
CA PRO A 117 9.94 -7.89 8.50
C PRO A 117 9.96 -9.10 7.56
N TYR A 118 8.84 -9.38 6.88
CA TYR A 118 8.72 -10.54 5.99
C TYR A 118 8.98 -10.22 4.51
N ILE A 119 8.47 -9.09 4.00
CA ILE A 119 8.49 -8.79 2.56
C ILE A 119 9.87 -8.38 2.08
N ILE A 120 10.34 -9.00 0.99
CA ILE A 120 11.66 -8.74 0.41
C ILE A 120 11.80 -7.32 -0.17
N ASP A 121 10.72 -6.72 -0.68
CA ASP A 121 10.71 -5.33 -1.17
C ASP A 121 11.13 -4.33 -0.07
N ASN A 122 10.96 -4.70 1.21
CA ASN A 122 11.43 -3.93 2.36
C ASN A 122 12.95 -3.78 2.36
N GLU A 123 13.65 -4.87 2.05
CA GLU A 123 15.11 -4.98 2.03
C GLU A 123 15.71 -4.44 0.73
N SER A 124 14.90 -4.16 -0.28
CA SER A 124 15.37 -3.57 -1.53
C SER A 124 15.22 -2.06 -1.56
N TYR A 125 14.02 -1.52 -1.28
CA TYR A 125 13.81 -0.08 -1.43
C TYR A 125 12.89 0.60 -0.41
N TYR A 126 12.04 -0.10 0.36
CA TYR A 126 11.13 0.61 1.28
C TYR A 126 11.89 1.39 2.35
N ILE A 127 12.83 0.74 3.04
CA ILE A 127 13.64 1.36 4.09
C ILE A 127 14.39 2.58 3.53
N GLN A 128 15.12 2.38 2.42
CA GLN A 128 15.92 3.44 1.79
C GLN A 128 15.04 4.59 1.28
N THR A 129 13.89 4.32 0.69
CA THR A 129 12.94 5.37 0.25
C THR A 129 12.52 6.24 1.42
N ILE A 130 12.16 5.63 2.55
CA ILE A 130 11.72 6.34 3.74
C ILE A 130 12.88 7.16 4.34
N LYS A 131 14.08 6.58 4.46
CA LYS A 131 15.28 7.30 4.92
C LYS A 131 15.59 8.52 4.07
N TRP A 132 15.56 8.39 2.74
CA TRP A 132 15.78 9.52 1.83
C TRP A 132 14.76 10.65 2.04
N ILE A 133 13.47 10.30 2.19
CA ILE A 133 12.42 11.28 2.49
C ILE A 133 12.64 11.95 3.85
N ASN A 134 13.06 11.19 4.88
CA ASN A 134 13.27 11.72 6.22
C ASN A 134 14.52 12.61 6.36
N GLU A 135 15.56 12.37 5.56
CA GLU A 135 16.81 13.13 5.63
C GLU A 135 16.86 14.30 4.65
N TYR A 136 16.28 14.15 3.45
CA TYR A 136 16.41 15.13 2.38
C TYR A 136 15.10 15.53 1.69
N GLY A 137 14.02 14.77 1.86
CA GLY A 137 12.78 14.95 1.09
C GLY A 137 12.87 14.27 -0.27
N PHE A 138 12.26 14.86 -1.30
CA PHE A 138 12.39 14.37 -2.68
C PHE A 138 13.73 14.83 -3.28
N VAL A 139 14.60 13.86 -3.57
CA VAL A 139 15.93 14.11 -4.12
C VAL A 139 15.91 13.94 -5.64
N LYS A 140 16.49 14.92 -6.35
CA LYS A 140 16.51 14.95 -7.82
C LYS A 140 17.26 13.75 -8.40
N GLY A 141 16.63 13.02 -9.30
CA GLY A 141 17.24 11.87 -9.99
C GLY A 141 17.73 10.77 -9.05
N ILE A 142 17.14 10.63 -7.84
CA ILE A 142 17.51 9.60 -6.87
C ILE A 142 17.41 8.18 -7.46
N ALA A 143 16.55 7.99 -8.45
CA ALA A 143 16.42 6.73 -9.15
C ALA A 143 17.64 6.35 -10.01
N ASN A 144 18.55 7.28 -10.33
CA ASN A 144 19.85 6.95 -10.92
C ASN A 144 20.73 6.15 -9.96
N LEU A 145 20.59 6.37 -8.65
CA LEU A 145 21.29 5.59 -7.63
C LEU A 145 20.71 4.18 -7.53
N HIS A 146 19.38 4.07 -7.38
CA HIS A 146 18.68 2.80 -7.33
C HIS A 146 17.30 2.91 -7.98
N LEU A 147 17.05 2.15 -9.05
CA LEU A 147 15.86 2.27 -9.88
C LEU A 147 14.54 2.18 -9.12
N PHE A 148 14.44 1.29 -8.13
CA PHE A 148 13.21 1.16 -7.34
C PHE A 148 12.90 2.37 -6.46
N LEU A 149 13.83 3.30 -6.22
CA LEU A 149 13.52 4.57 -5.55
C LEU A 149 12.57 5.45 -6.38
N ALA A 150 12.48 5.23 -7.71
CA ALA A 150 11.44 5.81 -8.54
C ALA A 150 10.02 5.32 -8.17
N GLN A 151 9.89 4.18 -7.47
CA GLN A 151 8.63 3.64 -6.98
C GLN A 151 8.20 4.24 -5.64
N THR A 152 8.60 5.48 -5.34
CA THR A 152 8.21 6.19 -4.12
C THR A 152 6.68 6.31 -4.05
N SER A 153 6.06 5.43 -3.25
CA SER A 153 4.61 5.35 -3.04
C SER A 153 4.13 6.47 -2.13
N GLY A 154 2.87 6.90 -2.32
CA GLY A 154 2.15 7.70 -1.33
C GLY A 154 2.21 7.09 0.08
N TRP A 155 2.24 5.76 0.21
CA TRP A 155 2.33 5.08 1.50
C TRP A 155 3.70 5.20 2.18
N HIS A 156 4.79 5.21 1.41
CA HIS A 156 6.14 5.49 1.97
C HIS A 156 6.24 6.94 2.46
N ILE A 157 5.59 7.87 1.77
CA ILE A 157 5.49 9.26 2.20
C ILE A 157 4.70 9.35 3.52
N THR A 158 3.53 8.69 3.63
CA THR A 158 2.78 8.64 4.89
C THR A 158 3.59 7.97 6.01
N GLN A 159 4.32 6.90 5.72
CA GLN A 159 5.17 6.20 6.69
C GLN A 159 6.29 7.11 7.19
N SER A 160 6.94 7.90 6.31
CA SER A 160 7.99 8.83 6.71
C SER A 160 7.48 9.92 7.67
N ALA A 161 6.21 10.29 7.59
CA ALA A 161 5.56 11.24 8.50
C ALA A 161 5.17 10.63 9.85
N PHE A 162 5.28 9.32 10.03
CA PHE A 162 4.86 8.61 11.26
C PHE A 162 5.86 7.55 11.72
N ASN A 163 7.05 7.50 11.15
CA ASN A 163 8.12 6.63 11.63
C ASN A 163 8.97 7.28 12.73
N PHE A 164 8.81 8.59 12.96
CA PHE A 164 9.51 9.31 14.02
C PHE A 164 11.02 9.03 14.05
N SER A 165 11.67 8.97 12.87
CA SER A 165 13.09 8.59 12.73
C SER A 165 14.06 9.43 13.58
N PHE A 166 13.66 10.66 13.93
CA PHE A 166 14.39 11.55 14.85
C PHE A 166 14.34 11.14 16.32
N LEU A 167 13.42 10.26 16.70
CA LEU A 167 13.19 9.78 18.06
C LEU A 167 13.52 8.29 18.20
N TYR A 168 13.12 7.48 17.21
CA TYR A 168 13.29 6.03 17.24
C TYR A 168 13.34 5.46 15.82
N ASP A 169 14.31 4.57 15.57
CA ASP A 169 14.67 4.10 14.23
C ASP A 169 13.99 2.79 13.82
N LYS A 170 13.15 2.19 14.68
CA LYS A 170 12.51 0.88 14.43
C LYS A 170 11.00 0.93 14.23
N PHE A 171 10.47 2.09 13.85
CA PHE A 171 9.08 2.20 13.41
C PHE A 171 9.04 2.14 11.88
N ASN A 172 8.26 1.20 11.34
CA ASN A 172 7.87 1.12 9.93
C ASN A 172 6.62 0.21 9.77
N ASP A 173 5.69 0.39 10.71
CA ASP A 173 4.55 -0.50 10.98
C ASP A 173 3.18 0.11 10.63
N LEU A 174 3.14 1.21 9.84
CA LEU A 174 1.89 1.90 9.49
C LEU A 174 0.89 0.98 8.75
N SER A 175 1.40 -0.02 8.03
CA SER A 175 0.61 -1.10 7.43
C SER A 175 -0.22 -1.86 8.48
N GLY A 176 0.37 -2.16 9.64
CA GLY A 176 -0.34 -2.76 10.78
C GLY A 176 -1.46 -1.88 11.31
N PHE A 177 -1.21 -0.56 11.45
CA PHE A 177 -2.23 0.40 11.83
C PHE A 177 -3.39 0.42 10.83
N CYS A 178 -3.09 0.42 9.53
CA CYS A 178 -4.10 0.35 8.48
C CYS A 178 -4.94 -0.94 8.56
N LEU A 179 -4.30 -2.09 8.81
CA LEU A 179 -5.02 -3.36 9.01
C LEU A 179 -5.90 -3.34 10.25
N LEU A 180 -5.44 -2.72 11.35
CA LEU A 180 -6.25 -2.55 12.56
C LEU A 180 -7.51 -1.73 12.26
N LEU A 181 -7.38 -0.60 11.55
CA LEU A 181 -8.54 0.19 11.09
C LEU A 181 -9.49 -0.65 10.23
N GLY A 182 -8.95 -1.44 9.29
CA GLY A 182 -9.76 -2.35 8.47
C GLY A 182 -10.52 -3.38 9.29
N ASN A 183 -9.88 -4.01 10.28
CA ASN A 183 -10.54 -4.99 11.16
C ASN A 183 -11.59 -4.35 12.08
N ILE A 184 -11.33 -3.14 12.60
CA ILE A 184 -12.34 -2.37 13.34
C ILE A 184 -13.55 -2.12 12.43
N TYR A 185 -13.32 -1.63 11.20
CA TYR A 185 -14.38 -1.38 10.23
C TYR A 185 -15.20 -2.65 9.97
N ALA A 186 -14.53 -3.77 9.67
CA ALA A 186 -15.19 -5.03 9.37
C ALA A 186 -15.99 -5.58 10.56
N ILE A 187 -15.46 -5.55 11.78
CA ILE A 187 -16.14 -6.08 12.97
C ILE A 187 -17.37 -5.25 13.33
N LEU A 188 -17.30 -3.92 13.21
CA LEU A 188 -18.46 -3.05 13.40
C LEU A 188 -19.59 -3.37 12.39
N HIS A 189 -19.22 -3.60 11.13
CA HIS A 189 -20.18 -3.99 10.09
C HIS A 189 -20.72 -5.41 10.29
N LEU A 190 -19.89 -6.34 10.77
CA LEU A 190 -20.33 -7.69 11.09
C LEU A 190 -21.35 -7.70 12.25
N ASN A 191 -21.14 -6.85 13.27
CA ASN A 191 -22.11 -6.65 14.34
C ASN A 191 -23.45 -6.13 13.81
N SER A 192 -23.41 -5.18 12.87
CA SER A 192 -24.61 -4.68 12.18
C SER A 192 -25.30 -5.78 11.37
N TYR A 193 -24.53 -6.65 10.68
CA TYR A 193 -25.06 -7.81 9.98
C TYR A 193 -25.84 -8.76 10.91
N PHE A 194 -25.36 -9.01 12.13
CA PHE A 194 -26.09 -9.88 13.04
C PHE A 194 -27.49 -9.36 13.39
N LYS A 195 -27.68 -8.03 13.34
CA LYS A 195 -28.95 -7.36 13.60
C LYS A 195 -29.82 -7.23 12.35
N ASN A 196 -29.28 -6.74 11.24
CA ASN A 196 -30.05 -6.40 10.03
C ASN A 196 -30.09 -7.52 8.96
N LYS A 197 -29.21 -8.53 9.05
CA LYS A 197 -29.04 -9.63 8.09
C LYS A 197 -28.75 -9.18 6.64
N GLU A 198 -28.27 -7.96 6.44
CA GLU A 198 -27.94 -7.44 5.12
C GLU A 198 -26.60 -8.00 4.61
N LYS A 199 -26.63 -8.74 3.49
CA LYS A 199 -25.45 -9.43 2.94
C LYS A 199 -24.24 -8.52 2.69
N ASN A 200 -24.44 -7.25 2.32
CA ASN A 200 -23.35 -6.31 2.06
C ASN A 200 -22.46 -6.09 3.30
N TYR A 201 -23.08 -6.06 4.49
CA TYR A 201 -22.38 -5.94 5.78
C TYR A 201 -21.60 -7.21 6.12
N LEU A 202 -22.15 -8.39 5.79
CA LEU A 202 -21.42 -9.64 5.95
C LEU A 202 -20.19 -9.70 5.04
N ILE A 203 -20.32 -9.35 3.76
CA ILE A 203 -19.20 -9.40 2.79
C ILE A 203 -17.98 -8.63 3.31
N ILE A 204 -18.17 -7.40 3.78
CA ILE A 204 -17.08 -6.62 4.38
C ILE A 204 -16.67 -7.16 5.76
N GLY A 205 -17.63 -7.66 6.54
CA GLY A 205 -17.41 -8.25 7.86
C GLY A 205 -16.57 -9.52 7.85
N LEU A 206 -16.37 -10.16 6.70
CA LEU A 206 -15.50 -11.32 6.52
C LEU A 206 -14.01 -10.96 6.32
N LEU A 207 -13.65 -9.68 6.23
CA LEU A 207 -12.25 -9.22 6.15
C LEU A 207 -11.31 -9.90 7.16
N PRO A 208 -11.67 -10.12 8.44
CA PRO A 208 -10.77 -10.74 9.41
C PRO A 208 -10.29 -12.15 9.00
N LEU A 209 -11.03 -12.86 8.14
CA LEU A 209 -10.60 -14.16 7.59
C LEU A 209 -9.37 -14.03 6.68
N ALA A 210 -9.20 -12.88 6.01
CA ALA A 210 -8.04 -12.61 5.17
C ALA A 210 -6.80 -12.16 5.95
N ASN A 211 -6.87 -12.01 7.28
CA ASN A 211 -5.70 -11.73 8.10
C ASN A 211 -4.61 -12.81 7.95
N LEU A 212 -4.97 -14.07 7.64
CA LEU A 212 -4.01 -15.14 7.31
C LEU A 212 -3.07 -14.75 6.16
N PHE A 213 -3.58 -13.97 5.22
CA PHE A 213 -2.80 -13.42 4.12
C PHE A 213 -2.14 -12.08 4.52
N PHE A 214 -2.89 -11.17 5.13
CA PHE A 214 -2.40 -9.81 5.41
C PHE A 214 -1.25 -9.73 6.41
N PHE A 215 -1.11 -10.69 7.33
CA PHE A 215 -0.03 -10.69 8.32
C PHE A 215 1.37 -10.77 7.69
N SER A 216 1.47 -11.28 6.46
CA SER A 216 2.73 -11.24 5.70
C SER A 216 3.13 -9.82 5.26
N PHE A 217 2.21 -8.84 5.30
CA PHE A 217 2.43 -7.47 4.81
C PHE A 217 2.59 -6.42 5.91
N ILE A 218 2.21 -6.72 7.17
CA ILE A 218 1.99 -5.68 8.18
C ILE A 218 3.23 -5.24 8.94
N SER A 219 4.29 -6.04 8.93
CA SER A 219 5.59 -5.73 9.55
C SER A 219 6.50 -4.88 8.65
N SER A 220 5.97 -4.30 7.58
CA SER A 220 6.69 -3.46 6.63
C SER A 220 5.72 -2.47 5.97
N PRO A 221 6.17 -1.33 5.45
CA PRO A 221 5.30 -0.32 4.86
C PRO A 221 4.93 -0.66 3.41
N SER A 222 4.44 -1.88 3.17
CA SER A 222 4.02 -2.34 1.85
C SER A 222 2.83 -1.53 1.32
N PRO A 223 2.93 -0.93 0.11
CA PRO A 223 1.82 -0.24 -0.53
C PRO A 223 0.63 -1.14 -0.91
N ASP A 224 0.79 -2.47 -0.90
CA ASP A 224 -0.27 -3.41 -1.30
C ASP A 224 -1.43 -3.45 -0.28
N LEU A 225 -1.09 -3.57 0.99
CA LEU A 225 -2.06 -3.71 2.08
C LEU A 225 -3.08 -2.56 2.16
N PRO A 226 -2.67 -1.27 2.18
CA PRO A 226 -3.64 -0.18 2.22
C PRO A 226 -4.56 -0.19 1.01
N ILE A 227 -4.11 -0.62 -0.19
CA ILE A 227 -5.00 -0.76 -1.36
C ILE A 227 -6.09 -1.79 -1.09
N TYR A 228 -5.78 -2.92 -0.46
CA TYR A 228 -6.78 -3.95 -0.15
C TYR A 228 -7.83 -3.44 0.83
N ILE A 229 -7.39 -2.78 1.91
CA ILE A 229 -8.28 -2.22 2.93
C ILE A 229 -9.15 -1.10 2.36
N LEU A 230 -8.54 -0.14 1.66
CA LEU A 230 -9.26 0.96 1.02
C LEU A 230 -10.27 0.46 -0.01
N SER A 231 -9.87 -0.48 -0.88
CA SER A 231 -10.76 -1.05 -1.90
C SER A 231 -12.00 -1.67 -1.29
N LEU A 232 -11.86 -2.42 -0.20
CA LEU A 232 -13.00 -3.08 0.45
C LEU A 232 -13.96 -2.07 1.11
N ILE A 233 -13.44 -0.99 1.71
CA ILE A 233 -14.26 0.12 2.23
C ILE A 233 -14.97 0.85 1.07
N ILE A 234 -14.27 1.09 -0.05
CA ILE A 234 -14.84 1.68 -1.27
C ILE A 234 -15.97 0.81 -1.82
N PHE A 235 -15.74 -0.51 -1.94
CA PHE A 235 -16.74 -1.45 -2.44
C PHE A 235 -17.98 -1.48 -1.56
N PHE A 236 -17.82 -1.49 -0.23
CA PHE A 236 -18.96 -1.43 0.68
C PHE A 236 -19.79 -0.15 0.48
N ASN A 237 -19.14 1.02 0.47
CA ASN A 237 -19.82 2.30 0.28
C ASN A 237 -20.50 2.39 -1.10
N PHE A 238 -19.84 1.86 -2.15
CA PHE A 238 -20.40 1.75 -3.48
C PHE A 238 -21.64 0.86 -3.52
N LEU A 239 -21.56 -0.35 -2.94
CA LEU A 239 -22.67 -1.31 -2.95
C LEU A 239 -23.93 -0.78 -2.26
N ASN A 240 -23.76 -0.04 -1.16
CA ASN A 240 -24.88 0.54 -0.42
C ASN A 240 -25.44 1.81 -1.07
N SER A 241 -24.59 2.60 -1.73
CA SER A 241 -24.97 3.89 -2.31
C SER A 241 -25.25 3.84 -3.81
N TYR A 242 -25.15 2.66 -4.44
CA TYR A 242 -25.30 2.52 -5.89
C TYR A 242 -26.65 3.03 -6.40
N LYS A 243 -27.74 2.74 -5.69
CA LYS A 243 -29.10 3.18 -6.07
C LYS A 243 -29.38 4.62 -5.61
N ASN A 244 -29.19 4.88 -4.32
CA ASN A 244 -29.48 6.16 -3.68
C ASN A 244 -28.16 6.80 -3.26
N LEU A 245 -27.59 7.61 -4.16
CA LEU A 245 -26.30 8.27 -3.93
C LEU A 245 -26.54 9.67 -3.35
N ASN A 246 -25.85 9.99 -2.25
CA ASN A 246 -25.70 11.36 -1.79
C ASN A 246 -24.33 11.92 -2.21
N ILE A 247 -24.21 13.25 -2.25
CA ILE A 247 -22.98 13.94 -2.70
C ILE A 247 -21.83 13.65 -1.73
N GLU A 248 -22.14 13.60 -0.44
CA GLU A 248 -21.24 13.30 0.65
C GLU A 248 -20.51 11.96 0.47
N THR A 249 -21.27 10.89 0.18
CA THR A 249 -20.67 9.55 -0.07
C THR A 249 -19.95 9.51 -1.41
N PHE A 250 -20.46 10.18 -2.46
CA PHE A 250 -19.74 10.29 -3.73
C PHE A 250 -18.35 10.91 -3.53
N ASN A 251 -18.28 12.07 -2.86
CA ASN A 251 -17.02 12.75 -2.59
C ASN A 251 -16.08 11.90 -1.71
N THR A 252 -16.62 11.22 -0.70
CA THR A 252 -15.85 10.30 0.14
C THR A 252 -15.25 9.18 -0.71
N ILE A 253 -16.04 8.50 -1.54
CA ILE A 253 -15.57 7.44 -2.46
C ILE A 253 -14.49 7.99 -3.41
N SER A 254 -14.69 9.17 -3.99
CA SER A 254 -13.71 9.81 -4.87
C SER A 254 -12.38 10.04 -4.17
N ILE A 255 -12.37 10.59 -2.94
CA ILE A 255 -11.14 10.87 -2.19
C ILE A 255 -10.42 9.57 -1.81
N LEU A 256 -11.16 8.54 -1.37
CA LEU A 256 -10.55 7.23 -1.06
C LEU A 256 -9.90 6.60 -2.28
N ILE A 257 -10.53 6.72 -3.47
CA ILE A 257 -9.97 6.23 -4.73
C ILE A 257 -8.74 7.06 -5.15
N LEU A 258 -8.78 8.38 -5.00
CA LEU A 258 -7.60 9.23 -5.25
C LEU A 258 -6.44 8.87 -4.33
N PHE A 259 -6.71 8.57 -3.05
CA PHE A 259 -5.69 8.11 -2.12
C PHE A 259 -5.11 6.75 -2.54
N ALA A 260 -5.96 5.80 -2.92
CA ALA A 260 -5.52 4.50 -3.42
C ALA A 260 -4.64 4.63 -4.67
N ILE A 261 -5.00 5.49 -5.63
CA ILE A 261 -4.20 5.74 -6.84
C ILE A 261 -2.86 6.41 -6.49
N TYR A 262 -2.85 7.36 -5.55
CA TYR A 262 -1.61 8.03 -5.12
C TYR A 262 -0.65 7.08 -4.37
N ILE A 263 -1.20 6.13 -3.61
CA ILE A 263 -0.43 5.04 -3.02
C ILE A 263 0.13 4.15 -4.12
N LYS A 264 -0.70 3.71 -5.07
CA LYS A 264 -0.28 2.77 -6.10
C LYS A 264 -1.05 2.97 -7.40
N THR A 265 -0.32 3.21 -8.48
CA THR A 265 -0.88 3.45 -9.82
C THR A 265 -1.70 2.26 -10.35
N THR A 266 -1.39 1.02 -9.94
CA THR A 266 -2.18 -0.16 -10.32
C THR A 266 -3.62 -0.13 -9.80
N ALA A 267 -3.93 0.72 -8.81
CA ALA A 267 -5.30 0.93 -8.32
C ALA A 267 -6.17 1.81 -9.27
N ILE A 268 -5.63 2.27 -10.39
CA ILE A 268 -6.32 3.14 -11.35
C ILE A 268 -7.65 2.56 -11.83
N ALA A 269 -7.80 1.23 -11.92
CA ALA A 269 -9.06 0.59 -12.29
C ALA A 269 -10.24 0.98 -11.38
N LEU A 270 -9.98 1.33 -10.11
CA LEU A 270 -11.00 1.79 -9.18
C LEU A 270 -11.64 3.12 -9.62
N ILE A 271 -10.98 3.94 -10.45
CA ILE A 271 -11.55 5.20 -10.95
C ILE A 271 -12.85 4.98 -11.73
N LEU A 272 -13.01 3.79 -12.34
CA LEU A 272 -14.25 3.41 -13.02
C LEU A 272 -15.46 3.43 -12.09
N ILE A 273 -15.29 3.21 -10.78
CA ILE A 273 -16.37 3.34 -9.79
C ILE A 273 -16.90 4.78 -9.76
N VAL A 274 -16.00 5.78 -9.69
CA VAL A 274 -16.38 7.20 -9.68
C VAL A 274 -17.04 7.58 -10.99
N LEU A 275 -16.45 7.18 -12.12
CA LEU A 275 -16.98 7.49 -13.44
C LEU A 275 -18.39 6.91 -13.65
N LEU A 276 -18.62 5.66 -13.25
CA LEU A 276 -19.92 5.01 -13.39
C LEU A 276 -20.97 5.60 -12.44
N LEU A 277 -20.60 5.95 -11.21
CA LEU A 277 -21.49 6.69 -10.30
C LEU A 277 -21.83 8.07 -10.87
N PHE A 278 -20.84 8.76 -11.45
CA PHE A 278 -21.02 10.06 -12.08
C PHE A 278 -21.97 9.99 -13.28
N VAL A 279 -21.73 9.09 -14.23
CA VAL A 279 -22.59 8.90 -15.42
C VAL A 279 -24.03 8.58 -15.00
N LYS A 280 -24.20 7.66 -14.03
CA LYS A 280 -25.52 7.26 -13.55
C LYS A 280 -26.29 8.41 -12.90
N HIS A 281 -25.61 9.29 -12.17
CA HIS A 281 -26.22 10.38 -11.39
C HIS A 281 -25.84 11.78 -11.93
N HIS A 282 -25.56 11.90 -13.23
CA HIS A 282 -24.91 13.09 -13.80
C HIS A 282 -25.67 14.40 -13.53
N LYS A 283 -27.00 14.42 -13.70
CA LYS A 283 -27.83 15.63 -13.48
C LYS A 283 -27.68 16.17 -12.06
N PHE A 284 -27.56 15.26 -11.09
CA PHE A 284 -27.46 15.59 -9.67
C PHE A 284 -26.04 15.99 -9.27
N LEU A 285 -25.02 15.36 -9.85
CA LEU A 285 -23.62 15.53 -9.45
C LEU A 285 -22.92 16.69 -10.17
N MET A 286 -23.25 16.98 -11.44
CA MET A 286 -22.59 18.00 -12.27
C MET A 286 -22.35 19.34 -11.55
N PRO A 287 -23.33 19.96 -10.85
CA PRO A 287 -23.10 21.24 -10.18
C PRO A 287 -22.22 21.16 -8.92
N LYS A 288 -21.83 19.95 -8.47
CA LYS A 288 -21.19 19.70 -7.16
C LYS A 288 -19.88 18.90 -7.25
N THR A 289 -19.33 18.71 -8.45
CA THR A 289 -18.07 17.97 -8.67
C THR A 289 -16.80 18.79 -8.47
N ILE A 290 -16.90 20.10 -8.24
CA ILE A 290 -15.71 20.97 -8.16
C ILE A 290 -14.72 20.51 -7.09
N LYS A 291 -15.20 20.08 -5.92
CA LYS A 291 -14.35 19.63 -4.81
C LYS A 291 -13.52 18.38 -5.15
N PRO A 292 -14.12 17.24 -5.54
CA PRO A 292 -13.33 16.07 -5.90
C PRO A 292 -12.42 16.33 -7.12
N ILE A 293 -12.82 17.19 -8.06
CA ILE A 293 -11.96 17.59 -9.19
C ILE A 293 -10.74 18.39 -8.69
N SER A 294 -10.92 19.40 -7.84
CA SER A 294 -9.82 20.19 -7.30
C SER A 294 -8.82 19.34 -6.52
N ILE A 295 -9.30 18.39 -5.71
CA ILE A 295 -8.44 17.44 -4.99
C ILE A 295 -7.75 16.51 -5.98
N GLY A 296 -8.48 16.02 -6.99
CA GLY A 296 -7.92 15.18 -8.04
C GLY A 296 -6.78 15.85 -8.80
N LEU A 297 -6.94 17.14 -9.15
CA LEU A 297 -5.90 17.95 -9.77
C LEU A 297 -4.71 18.13 -8.83
N LEU A 298 -4.94 18.44 -7.55
CA LEU A 298 -3.85 18.54 -6.56
C LEU A 298 -3.05 17.23 -6.45
N VAL A 299 -3.74 16.09 -6.32
CA VAL A 299 -3.10 14.77 -6.26
C VAL A 299 -2.32 14.47 -7.53
N LEU A 300 -2.89 14.79 -8.70
CA LEU A 300 -2.22 14.64 -9.99
C LEU A 300 -0.95 15.50 -10.07
N PHE A 301 -1.01 16.78 -9.70
CA PHE A 301 0.18 17.64 -9.69
C PHE A 301 1.25 17.13 -8.73
N LEU A 302 0.87 16.69 -7.52
CA LEU A 302 1.83 16.10 -6.57
C LEU A 302 2.44 14.81 -7.11
N PHE A 303 1.67 13.98 -7.81
CA PHE A 303 2.16 12.78 -8.45
C PHE A 303 3.19 13.10 -9.54
N LEU A 304 2.85 14.03 -10.45
CA LEU A 304 3.72 14.46 -11.55
C LEU A 304 5.00 15.10 -11.02
N ILE A 305 4.90 16.08 -10.11
CA ILE A 305 6.06 16.78 -9.53
C ILE A 305 6.98 15.79 -8.82
N LYS A 306 6.44 14.93 -7.95
CA LYS A 306 7.23 13.93 -7.23
C LYS A 306 7.98 13.02 -8.21
N ASN A 307 7.29 12.44 -9.20
CA ASN A 307 7.92 11.55 -10.17
C ASN A 307 8.96 12.27 -11.03
N THR A 308 8.68 13.50 -11.46
CA THR A 308 9.65 14.35 -12.17
C THR A 308 10.90 14.57 -11.34
N ILE A 309 10.78 14.92 -10.05
CA ILE A 309 11.95 15.12 -9.19
C ILE A 309 12.74 13.82 -9.07
N ILE A 310 12.12 12.71 -8.67
CA ILE A 310 12.85 11.48 -8.31
C ILE A 310 13.45 10.74 -9.53
N SER A 311 12.86 10.88 -10.72
CA SER A 311 13.22 10.08 -11.91
C SER A 311 13.53 10.89 -13.17
N GLY A 312 13.16 12.17 -13.20
CA GLY A 312 13.14 12.97 -14.43
C GLY A 312 11.96 12.68 -15.36
N TYR A 313 11.07 11.74 -15.02
CA TYR A 313 9.88 11.38 -15.80
C TYR A 313 8.58 11.62 -15.01
N PRO A 314 7.66 12.49 -15.45
CA PRO A 314 6.42 12.78 -14.70
C PRO A 314 5.51 11.56 -14.50
N ILE A 315 5.51 10.61 -15.45
CA ILE A 315 4.65 9.41 -15.44
C ILE A 315 5.51 8.13 -15.47
N PHE A 316 6.62 8.11 -14.73
CA PHE A 316 7.48 6.93 -14.62
C PHE A 316 6.65 5.65 -14.28
N PRO A 317 6.90 4.50 -14.94
CA PRO A 317 8.03 4.16 -15.82
C PRO A 317 7.88 4.57 -17.28
N ILE A 318 6.81 5.29 -17.66
CA ILE A 318 6.67 5.80 -19.01
C ILE A 318 7.73 6.88 -19.25
N THR A 319 8.58 6.66 -20.25
CA THR A 319 9.73 7.50 -20.59
C THR A 319 9.39 8.65 -21.56
N SER A 320 8.11 8.88 -21.87
CA SER A 320 7.70 10.02 -22.66
C SER A 320 7.73 11.29 -21.80
N ASN A 321 8.56 12.25 -22.19
CA ASN A 321 8.64 13.56 -21.54
C ASN A 321 8.87 14.63 -22.60
N ILE A 322 8.25 15.80 -22.37
CA ILE A 322 8.46 17.01 -23.18
C ILE A 322 9.72 17.75 -22.70
N PHE A 323 10.05 17.59 -21.42
CA PHE A 323 11.19 18.25 -20.78
C PHE A 323 12.41 17.33 -20.74
N HIS A 324 13.60 17.92 -20.81
CA HIS A 324 14.86 17.23 -20.59
C HIS A 324 15.51 17.76 -19.31
N PHE A 325 15.76 16.86 -18.36
CA PHE A 325 16.44 17.17 -17.12
C PHE A 325 17.83 16.54 -17.11
N ASP A 326 18.82 17.25 -16.55
CA ASP A 326 20.19 16.76 -16.38
C ASP A 326 20.28 15.50 -15.49
N PHE A 327 19.33 15.35 -14.57
CA PHE A 327 19.23 14.22 -13.64
C PHE A 327 18.28 13.10 -14.10
N GLN A 328 17.78 13.16 -15.33
CA GLN A 328 16.83 12.19 -15.84
C GLN A 328 17.46 10.80 -15.97
N ILE A 329 16.71 9.76 -15.60
CA ILE A 329 17.16 8.38 -15.80
C ILE A 329 17.34 8.12 -17.31
N PRO A 330 18.42 7.45 -17.74
CA PRO A 330 18.56 7.03 -19.13
C PRO A 330 17.41 6.15 -19.59
N ALA A 331 16.88 6.39 -20.80
CA ALA A 331 15.74 5.62 -21.31
C ALA A 331 16.00 4.11 -21.34
N SER A 332 17.22 3.68 -21.69
CA SER A 332 17.62 2.27 -21.68
C SER A 332 17.49 1.60 -20.31
N MET A 333 17.81 2.33 -19.23
CA MET A 333 17.68 1.86 -17.85
C MET A 333 16.21 1.79 -17.42
N ALA A 334 15.39 2.76 -17.85
CA ALA A 334 13.95 2.73 -17.59
C ALA A 334 13.23 1.60 -18.38
N HIS A 335 13.64 1.33 -19.62
CA HIS A 335 13.15 0.21 -20.42
C HIS A 335 13.52 -1.13 -19.77
N PHE A 336 14.76 -1.31 -19.32
CA PHE A 336 15.17 -2.48 -18.53
C PHE A 336 14.24 -2.72 -17.35
N TYR A 337 13.94 -1.68 -16.56
CA TYR A 337 13.01 -1.80 -15.43
C TYR A 337 11.59 -2.21 -15.86
N TYR A 338 11.07 -1.64 -16.93
CA TYR A 338 9.73 -1.97 -17.44
C TYR A 338 9.67 -3.43 -17.93
N ASP A 339 10.65 -3.85 -18.70
CA ASP A 339 10.71 -5.20 -19.28
C ASP A 339 10.90 -6.26 -18.19
N GLU A 340 11.78 -6.02 -17.21
CA GLU A 340 11.94 -6.87 -16.03
C GLU A 340 10.62 -6.98 -15.25
N THR A 341 9.91 -5.86 -15.02
CA THR A 341 8.65 -5.85 -14.29
C THR A 341 7.55 -6.63 -15.02
N LYS A 342 7.51 -6.52 -16.35
CA LYS A 342 6.57 -7.27 -17.21
C LYS A 342 6.88 -8.76 -17.17
N ARG A 343 8.15 -9.14 -17.36
CA ARG A 343 8.59 -10.55 -17.39
C ARG A 343 8.59 -11.21 -16.02
N ALA A 344 8.72 -10.45 -14.93
CA ALA A 344 8.61 -10.97 -13.56
C ALA A 344 7.27 -11.66 -13.28
N ALA A 345 6.21 -11.37 -14.05
CA ALA A 345 4.92 -12.06 -13.96
C ALA A 345 4.93 -13.49 -14.53
N PHE A 346 5.95 -13.85 -15.33
CA PHE A 346 6.06 -15.10 -16.07
C PHE A 346 7.32 -15.91 -15.73
N SER A 347 8.36 -15.28 -15.16
CA SER A 347 9.65 -15.93 -14.83
C SER A 347 10.39 -16.48 -16.05
N ILE A 348 10.36 -15.75 -17.17
CA ILE A 348 11.00 -16.13 -18.44
C ILE A 348 11.91 -15.01 -18.96
N THR A 349 12.84 -15.40 -19.83
CA THR A 349 13.76 -14.49 -20.52
C THR A 349 13.01 -13.65 -21.57
N GLN A 350 13.64 -12.57 -22.03
CA GLN A 350 13.10 -11.73 -23.10
C GLN A 350 12.86 -12.52 -24.39
N ASN A 351 13.86 -13.31 -24.82
CA ASN A 351 13.79 -14.13 -26.03
C ASN A 351 12.66 -15.17 -25.95
N GLU A 352 12.43 -15.78 -24.78
CA GLU A 352 11.31 -16.70 -24.61
C GLU A 352 9.97 -15.97 -24.69
N PHE A 353 9.84 -14.81 -24.04
CA PHE A 353 8.60 -14.03 -24.05
C PHE A 353 8.19 -13.58 -25.46
N ASP A 354 9.15 -13.10 -26.24
CA ASP A 354 8.88 -12.55 -27.59
C ASP A 354 8.55 -13.64 -28.63
N ASN A 355 8.97 -14.88 -28.39
CA ASN A 355 8.71 -16.01 -29.28
C ASN A 355 7.46 -16.84 -28.91
N MET A 356 6.85 -16.58 -27.74
CA MET A 356 5.66 -17.30 -27.29
C MET A 356 4.37 -16.72 -27.87
N SER A 357 3.46 -17.60 -28.27
CA SER A 357 2.07 -17.23 -28.59
C SER A 357 1.31 -16.77 -27.33
N LEU A 358 0.21 -16.02 -27.53
CA LEU A 358 -0.66 -15.59 -26.42
C LEU A 358 -1.16 -16.75 -25.56
N PHE A 359 -1.40 -17.91 -26.17
CA PHE A 359 -1.82 -19.12 -25.46
C PHE A 359 -0.70 -19.71 -24.60
N GLU A 360 0.54 -19.73 -25.10
CA GLU A 360 1.71 -20.19 -24.35
C GLU A 360 2.04 -19.25 -23.18
N ILE A 361 1.92 -17.93 -23.39
CA ILE A 361 2.05 -16.93 -22.31
C ILE A 361 1.00 -17.19 -21.22
N PHE A 362 -0.27 -17.41 -21.61
CA PHE A 362 -1.34 -17.72 -20.67
C PHE A 362 -1.10 -19.03 -19.91
N LYS A 363 -0.68 -20.09 -20.61
CA LYS A 363 -0.34 -21.39 -20.02
C LYS A 363 0.82 -21.25 -19.02
N THR A 364 1.86 -20.49 -19.38
CA THR A 364 3.01 -20.19 -18.51
C THR A 364 2.56 -19.43 -17.27
N TRP A 365 1.70 -18.41 -17.44
CA TRP A 365 1.17 -17.62 -16.33
C TRP A 365 0.40 -18.47 -15.32
N ILE A 366 -0.50 -19.35 -15.77
CA ILE A 366 -1.28 -20.24 -14.90
C ILE A 366 -0.43 -21.34 -14.26
N SER A 367 0.59 -21.81 -14.98
CA SER A 367 1.43 -22.94 -14.54
C SER A 367 2.59 -22.52 -13.63
N ARG A 368 2.67 -21.23 -13.24
CA ARG A 368 3.68 -20.75 -12.29
C ARG A 368 3.67 -21.58 -11.00
N PRO A 369 4.84 -21.85 -10.40
CA PRO A 369 4.90 -22.63 -9.18
C PRO A 369 4.29 -21.85 -7.98
N ALA A 370 3.97 -22.61 -6.93
CA ALA A 370 3.66 -22.08 -5.61
C ALA A 370 2.46 -21.09 -5.58
N LEU A 371 2.51 -20.07 -4.71
CA LEU A 371 1.41 -19.12 -4.53
C LEU A 371 1.05 -18.34 -5.81
N HIS A 372 2.03 -18.09 -6.69
CA HIS A 372 1.76 -17.36 -7.94
C HIS A 372 0.76 -18.12 -8.82
N GLY A 373 1.03 -19.40 -9.14
CA GLY A 373 0.10 -20.19 -9.94
C GLY A 373 -1.21 -20.48 -9.22
N PHE A 374 -1.18 -20.67 -7.90
CA PHE A 374 -2.41 -20.86 -7.11
C PHE A 374 -3.36 -19.67 -7.27
N PHE A 375 -2.88 -18.44 -7.04
CA PHE A 375 -3.73 -17.26 -7.19
C PHE A 375 -4.10 -16.97 -8.65
N ASN A 376 -3.22 -17.27 -9.61
CA ASN A 376 -3.55 -17.13 -11.04
C ASN A 376 -4.69 -18.07 -11.45
N LYS A 377 -4.67 -19.33 -11.01
CA LYS A 377 -5.78 -20.28 -11.19
C LYS A 377 -7.04 -19.80 -10.48
N LEU A 378 -6.91 -19.24 -9.28
CA LEU A 378 -8.03 -18.70 -8.52
C LEU A 378 -8.68 -17.51 -9.23
N ILE A 379 -7.90 -16.62 -9.86
CA ILE A 379 -8.43 -15.52 -10.68
C ILE A 379 -9.30 -16.07 -11.81
N VAL A 380 -8.78 -17.05 -12.57
CA VAL A 380 -9.53 -17.67 -13.68
C VAL A 380 -10.81 -18.34 -13.18
N LEU A 381 -10.72 -19.08 -12.07
CA LEU A 381 -11.89 -19.70 -11.43
C LEU A 381 -12.93 -18.65 -11.05
N LEU A 382 -12.52 -17.56 -10.40
CA LEU A 382 -13.42 -16.48 -10.00
C LEU A 382 -14.05 -15.77 -11.20
N VAL A 383 -13.32 -15.56 -12.30
CA VAL A 383 -13.90 -15.03 -13.55
C VAL A 383 -15.06 -15.91 -14.03
N ILE A 384 -14.90 -17.24 -13.99
CA ILE A 384 -15.91 -18.17 -14.49
C ILE A 384 -17.12 -18.27 -13.55
N ILE A 385 -16.90 -18.43 -12.24
CA ILE A 385 -17.99 -18.75 -11.31
C ILE A 385 -18.74 -17.51 -10.80
N THR A 386 -18.09 -16.34 -10.73
CA THR A 386 -18.68 -15.13 -10.15
C THR A 386 -19.98 -14.71 -10.84
N PRO A 387 -20.09 -14.68 -12.19
CA PRO A 387 -21.34 -14.39 -12.89
C PRO A 387 -22.52 -15.26 -12.44
N PHE A 388 -22.29 -16.57 -12.27
CA PHE A 388 -23.32 -17.50 -11.80
C PHE A 388 -23.79 -17.14 -10.38
N PHE A 389 -22.87 -16.91 -9.45
CA PHE A 389 -23.21 -16.56 -8.07
C PHE A 389 -23.91 -15.20 -7.98
N ILE A 390 -23.47 -14.21 -8.76
CA ILE A 390 -24.15 -12.91 -8.84
C ILE A 390 -25.57 -13.13 -9.35
N TYR A 391 -25.75 -13.79 -10.50
CA TYR A 391 -27.07 -14.03 -11.08
C TYR A 391 -28.02 -14.77 -10.13
N LYS A 392 -27.56 -15.88 -9.52
CA LYS A 392 -28.40 -16.79 -8.72
C LYS A 392 -28.77 -16.24 -7.34
N PHE A 393 -27.86 -15.54 -6.65
CA PHE A 393 -28.01 -15.26 -5.20
C PHE A 393 -28.08 -13.78 -4.81
N PHE A 394 -27.73 -12.87 -5.73
CA PHE A 394 -27.69 -11.43 -5.45
C PHE A 394 -28.48 -10.62 -6.48
N ASN A 395 -28.25 -10.89 -7.75
CA ASN A 395 -28.80 -10.25 -8.95
C ASN A 395 -28.91 -8.71 -8.86
N LYS A 396 -27.93 -8.04 -8.24
CA LYS A 396 -27.88 -6.58 -8.15
C LYS A 396 -26.91 -6.03 -9.19
N LYS A 397 -27.36 -5.03 -9.96
CA LYS A 397 -26.52 -4.31 -10.94
C LYS A 397 -25.18 -3.84 -10.38
N ALA A 398 -25.11 -3.46 -9.10
CA ALA A 398 -23.87 -3.03 -8.46
C ALA A 398 -22.79 -4.12 -8.45
N PHE A 399 -23.13 -5.39 -8.23
CA PHE A 399 -22.17 -6.49 -8.28
C PHE A 399 -21.70 -6.77 -9.70
N TRP A 400 -22.60 -6.70 -10.69
CA TRP A 400 -22.22 -6.79 -12.11
C TRP A 400 -21.26 -5.68 -12.54
N VAL A 401 -21.44 -4.46 -12.02
CA VAL A 401 -20.50 -3.36 -12.26
C VAL A 401 -19.12 -3.68 -11.68
N LEU A 402 -19.04 -4.12 -10.42
CA LEU A 402 -17.74 -4.51 -9.82
C LEU A 402 -17.09 -5.67 -10.57
N TYR A 403 -17.88 -6.62 -11.07
CA TYR A 403 -17.40 -7.70 -11.93
C TYR A 403 -16.84 -7.17 -13.26
N GLY A 404 -17.54 -6.23 -13.91
CA GLY A 404 -17.03 -5.58 -15.13
C GLY A 404 -15.70 -4.84 -14.89
N ILE A 405 -15.56 -4.14 -13.76
CA ILE A 405 -14.31 -3.47 -13.38
C ILE A 405 -13.20 -4.49 -13.12
N PHE A 406 -13.51 -5.62 -12.50
CA PHE A 406 -12.55 -6.71 -12.31
C PHE A 406 -12.03 -7.26 -13.64
N ILE A 407 -12.92 -7.51 -14.61
CA ILE A 407 -12.53 -7.95 -15.96
C ILE A 407 -11.68 -6.89 -16.65
N PHE A 408 -12.06 -5.62 -16.56
CA PHE A 408 -11.26 -4.52 -17.09
C PHE A 408 -9.85 -4.49 -16.48
N GLN A 409 -9.74 -4.64 -15.16
CA GLN A 409 -8.45 -4.68 -14.48
C GLN A 409 -7.59 -5.87 -14.93
N ILE A 410 -8.20 -7.05 -15.14
CA ILE A 410 -7.53 -8.22 -15.74
C ILE A 410 -6.94 -7.89 -17.10
N ILE A 411 -7.73 -7.30 -17.99
CA ILE A 411 -7.29 -6.94 -19.35
C ILE A 411 -6.09 -5.97 -19.29
N VAL A 412 -6.17 -4.94 -18.46
CA VAL A 412 -5.10 -3.92 -18.31
C VAL A 412 -3.83 -4.51 -17.69
N LEU A 413 -3.96 -5.42 -16.72
CA LEU A 413 -2.80 -5.98 -16.04
C LEU A 413 -2.17 -7.13 -16.82
N LEU A 414 -2.91 -7.85 -17.65
CA LEU A 414 -2.34 -8.84 -18.59
C LEU A 414 -1.43 -8.18 -19.63
N SER A 415 -1.69 -6.93 -20.02
CA SER A 415 -0.83 -6.21 -20.98
C SER A 415 0.42 -5.59 -20.35
N SER A 416 0.46 -5.45 -19.02
CA SER A 416 1.55 -4.78 -18.30
C SER A 416 2.32 -5.73 -17.37
N SER A 417 1.73 -6.16 -16.25
CA SER A 417 2.35 -7.11 -15.33
C SER A 417 1.26 -7.85 -14.52
N PRO A 418 0.83 -9.06 -14.93
CA PRO A 418 -0.28 -9.77 -14.29
C PRO A 418 0.16 -10.49 -13.02
N GLN A 419 0.66 -9.75 -12.03
CA GLN A 419 0.99 -10.29 -10.72
C GLN A 419 -0.28 -10.40 -9.87
N TYR A 420 -0.47 -11.55 -9.21
CA TYR A 420 -1.68 -11.80 -8.40
C TYR A 420 -1.96 -10.71 -7.36
N ARG A 421 -0.92 -10.12 -6.75
CA ARG A 421 -1.04 -9.06 -5.74
C ARG A 421 -1.86 -7.86 -6.24
N PHE A 422 -1.79 -7.54 -7.53
CA PHE A 422 -2.54 -6.41 -8.09
C PHE A 422 -4.04 -6.70 -8.22
N PHE A 423 -4.45 -7.98 -8.25
CA PHE A 423 -5.86 -8.42 -8.33
C PHE A 423 -6.49 -8.71 -6.96
N MET A 424 -5.69 -8.72 -5.89
CA MET A 424 -6.12 -9.26 -4.59
C MET A 424 -7.34 -8.54 -4.01
N ASN A 425 -7.51 -7.24 -4.26
CA ASN A 425 -8.71 -6.52 -3.84
C ASN A 425 -10.01 -7.11 -4.41
N PHE A 426 -10.05 -7.45 -5.70
CA PHE A 426 -11.23 -8.09 -6.32
C PHE A 426 -11.32 -9.59 -6.02
N ILE A 427 -10.19 -10.29 -5.91
CA ILE A 427 -10.17 -11.69 -5.44
C ILE A 427 -10.85 -11.77 -4.07
N LEU A 428 -10.46 -10.90 -3.13
CA LEU A 428 -11.05 -10.84 -1.79
C LEU A 428 -12.53 -10.51 -1.83
N LEU A 429 -12.93 -9.50 -2.61
CA LEU A 429 -14.35 -9.13 -2.77
C LEU A 429 -15.20 -10.33 -3.19
N PHE A 430 -14.79 -11.06 -4.24
CA PHE A 430 -15.60 -12.16 -4.77
C PHE A 430 -15.50 -13.44 -3.94
N LEU A 431 -14.35 -13.71 -3.30
CA LEU A 431 -14.26 -14.75 -2.28
C LEU A 431 -15.20 -14.48 -1.11
N PHE A 432 -15.24 -13.26 -0.60
CA PHE A 432 -16.15 -12.89 0.48
C PHE A 432 -17.62 -12.90 0.05
N LEU A 433 -17.92 -12.51 -1.19
CA LEU A 433 -19.25 -12.63 -1.78
C LEU A 433 -19.72 -14.10 -1.77
N ILE A 434 -18.90 -15.03 -2.25
CA ILE A 434 -19.22 -16.45 -2.27
C ILE A 434 -19.27 -17.02 -0.84
N ALA A 435 -18.28 -16.70 -0.01
CA ALA A 435 -18.21 -17.14 1.38
C ALA A 435 -19.42 -16.65 2.20
N SER A 436 -19.98 -15.47 1.90
CA SER A 436 -21.17 -14.96 2.57
C SER A 436 -22.43 -15.83 2.38
N LEU A 437 -22.46 -16.67 1.35
CA LEU A 437 -23.54 -17.63 1.13
C LEU A 437 -23.41 -18.85 2.05
N ILE A 438 -22.18 -19.24 2.38
CA ILE A 438 -21.85 -20.40 3.23
C ILE A 438 -21.86 -20.00 4.71
N LEU A 439 -21.25 -18.84 5.01
CA LEU A 439 -21.09 -18.21 6.32
C LEU A 439 -22.23 -17.23 6.59
N ASN A 440 -23.47 -17.66 6.40
CA ASN A 440 -24.67 -16.84 6.64
C ASN A 440 -25.25 -16.99 8.05
N ASN A 441 -24.75 -17.95 8.83
CA ASN A 441 -25.17 -18.20 10.21
C ASN A 441 -24.10 -17.70 11.18
N GLN A 442 -24.52 -16.98 12.21
CA GLN A 442 -23.68 -16.45 13.27
C GLN A 442 -22.76 -17.52 13.89
N LYS A 443 -23.26 -18.75 14.15
CA LYS A 443 -22.42 -19.83 14.69
C LYS A 443 -21.27 -20.21 13.75
N ARG A 444 -21.53 -20.30 12.44
CA ARG A 444 -20.51 -20.63 11.42
C ARG A 444 -19.49 -19.50 11.31
N ILE A 445 -19.95 -18.26 11.30
CA ILE A 445 -19.08 -17.07 11.25
C ILE A 445 -18.15 -17.06 12.47
N ILE A 446 -18.70 -17.24 13.68
CA ILE A 446 -17.92 -17.29 14.92
C ILE A 446 -16.86 -18.40 14.86
N LEU A 447 -17.26 -19.60 14.44
CA LEU A 447 -16.34 -20.73 14.31
C LEU A 447 -15.21 -20.42 13.34
N SER A 448 -15.51 -19.89 12.15
CA SER A 448 -14.51 -19.51 11.16
C SER A 448 -13.55 -18.43 11.66
N LEU A 449 -14.04 -17.46 12.43
CA LEU A 449 -13.22 -16.44 13.06
C LEU A 449 -12.27 -17.07 14.10
N TYR A 450 -12.76 -17.92 15.00
CA TYR A 450 -11.90 -18.56 16.01
C TYR A 450 -10.86 -19.50 15.40
N ILE A 451 -11.23 -20.27 14.37
CA ILE A 451 -10.26 -21.09 13.63
C ILE A 451 -9.20 -20.20 13.01
N THR A 452 -9.59 -19.07 12.42
CA THR A 452 -8.64 -18.10 11.85
C THR A 452 -7.71 -17.53 12.92
N LEU A 453 -8.23 -17.16 14.09
CA LEU A 453 -7.41 -16.64 15.20
C LEU A 453 -6.44 -17.68 15.74
N LEU A 454 -6.86 -18.94 15.84
CA LEU A 454 -5.98 -20.04 16.26
C LEU A 454 -4.83 -20.23 15.27
N ILE A 455 -5.13 -20.27 13.97
CA ILE A 455 -4.10 -20.39 12.94
C ILE A 455 -3.17 -19.16 12.95
N LEU A 456 -3.71 -17.95 13.10
CA LEU A 456 -2.91 -16.73 13.20
C LEU A 456 -1.99 -16.73 14.42
N ALA A 457 -2.52 -17.06 15.60
CA ALA A 457 -1.72 -17.16 16.82
C ALA A 457 -0.60 -18.19 16.64
N PHE A 458 -0.90 -19.33 16.01
CA PHE A 458 0.09 -20.34 15.66
C PHE A 458 1.18 -19.78 14.73
N ILE A 459 0.81 -19.10 13.63
CA ILE A 459 1.77 -18.50 12.68
C ILE A 459 2.61 -17.39 13.34
N VAL A 460 2.05 -16.61 14.26
CA VAL A 460 2.79 -15.53 14.93
C VAL A 460 3.80 -16.06 15.94
N ILE A 461 3.51 -17.19 16.59
CA ILE A 461 4.33 -17.71 17.69
C ILE A 461 5.30 -18.80 17.22
N ILE A 462 4.86 -19.68 16.31
CA ILE A 462 5.58 -20.90 15.94
C ILE A 462 6.21 -20.75 14.56
N PRO A 463 7.51 -21.07 14.40
CA PRO A 463 8.15 -21.03 13.10
C PRO A 463 7.65 -22.19 12.22
N ILE A 464 7.30 -21.87 10.98
CA ILE A 464 6.77 -22.77 9.97
C ILE A 464 7.69 -22.71 8.75
N ASN A 465 8.03 -23.88 8.23
CA ASN A 465 8.75 -24.00 6.98
C ASN A 465 7.80 -23.79 5.79
N LEU A 466 8.00 -22.69 5.06
CA LEU A 466 7.18 -22.27 3.93
C LEU A 466 7.76 -22.67 2.57
N LYS A 467 8.81 -23.51 2.51
CA LYS A 467 9.42 -23.96 1.23
C LYS A 467 8.41 -24.58 0.25
N ALA A 468 7.33 -25.19 0.73
CA ALA A 468 6.26 -25.71 -0.12
C ALA A 468 5.44 -24.60 -0.82
N PHE A 469 5.40 -23.38 -0.25
CA PHE A 469 4.58 -22.26 -0.69
C PHE A 469 5.37 -21.16 -1.42
N THR A 470 6.70 -21.23 -1.46
CA THR A 470 7.53 -20.24 -2.14
C THR A 470 8.84 -20.82 -2.64
N THR A 471 9.25 -20.38 -3.83
CA THR A 471 10.59 -20.62 -4.38
C THR A 471 11.60 -19.56 -3.94
N ASN A 472 11.15 -18.48 -3.31
CA ASN A 472 12.01 -17.40 -2.82
C ASN A 472 12.67 -17.82 -1.50
N THR A 473 13.99 -17.94 -1.51
CA THR A 473 14.82 -18.37 -0.38
C THR A 473 14.64 -17.48 0.86
N PHE A 474 14.37 -16.18 0.68
CA PHE A 474 14.17 -15.21 1.76
C PHE A 474 12.82 -15.31 2.46
N LEU A 475 11.86 -16.04 1.86
CA LEU A 475 10.49 -16.21 2.36
C LEU A 475 10.23 -17.63 2.88
N THR A 476 11.28 -18.41 3.11
CA THR A 476 11.18 -19.83 3.49
C THR A 476 10.72 -20.08 4.92
N SER A 477 10.68 -19.04 5.76
CA SER A 477 10.10 -19.07 7.10
C SER A 477 9.25 -17.84 7.35
N ASN A 478 8.18 -18.01 8.12
CA ASN A 478 7.39 -16.91 8.67
C ASN A 478 8.18 -16.11 9.72
N SER A 479 7.77 -14.85 9.91
CA SER A 479 8.27 -14.03 11.01
C SER A 479 7.56 -14.41 12.30
N THR A 480 8.31 -14.80 13.33
CA THR A 480 7.76 -15.13 14.64
C THR A 480 8.01 -14.03 15.65
N PHE A 481 7.10 -13.91 16.62
CA PHE A 481 7.20 -12.97 17.72
C PHE A 481 8.15 -13.48 18.80
N SER A 482 9.00 -12.58 19.29
CA SER A 482 9.89 -12.82 20.43
C SER A 482 9.47 -11.97 21.62
N ILE A 483 9.56 -12.53 22.83
CA ILE A 483 9.30 -11.82 24.09
C ILE A 483 10.20 -10.59 24.25
N ASN A 484 11.41 -10.63 23.69
CA ASN A 484 12.31 -9.48 23.67
C ASN A 484 11.70 -8.27 22.94
N ASN A 485 10.72 -8.50 22.06
CA ASN A 485 10.08 -7.47 21.26
C ASN A 485 8.81 -6.87 21.91
N ILE A 486 8.51 -7.20 23.18
CA ILE A 486 7.36 -6.65 23.91
C ILE A 486 7.47 -5.13 24.05
N VAL A 487 8.60 -4.63 24.54
CA VAL A 487 8.82 -3.19 24.70
C VAL A 487 9.34 -2.60 23.39
N PHE A 488 10.55 -3.00 23.00
CA PHE A 488 11.25 -2.52 21.81
C PHE A 488 10.98 -3.45 20.63
N PRO A 489 10.37 -2.99 19.52
CA PRO A 489 10.20 -3.83 18.34
C PRO A 489 11.54 -4.23 17.72
N TYR A 490 11.53 -5.29 16.91
CA TYR A 490 12.65 -5.65 16.05
C TYR A 490 13.02 -4.48 15.11
N LYS A 491 14.26 -4.46 14.62
CA LYS A 491 14.73 -3.44 13.68
C LYS A 491 14.02 -3.51 12.33
N ASN A 492 14.11 -2.42 11.57
CA ASN A 492 13.39 -2.27 10.30
C ASN A 492 13.88 -3.18 9.18
N SER A 493 15.12 -3.69 9.25
CA SER A 493 15.65 -4.67 8.29
C SER A 493 15.70 -6.07 8.90
N LYS A 494 15.32 -7.07 8.10
CA LYS A 494 15.42 -8.49 8.43
C LYS A 494 16.88 -8.96 8.53
N PHE A 495 17.81 -8.34 7.81
CA PHE A 495 19.19 -8.81 7.70
C PHE A 495 20.13 -8.02 8.61
N ASP A 496 21.04 -8.73 9.28
CA ASP A 496 22.21 -8.14 9.97
C ASP A 496 23.37 -8.04 8.98
N THR A 497 23.24 -7.11 8.02
CA THR A 497 24.24 -6.92 6.95
C THR A 497 25.25 -5.85 7.34
N ASN A 498 26.55 -6.15 7.17
CA ASN A 498 27.61 -5.16 7.26
C ASN A 498 27.75 -4.40 5.93
N TYR A 499 28.20 -3.15 6.00
CA TYR A 499 28.35 -2.28 4.84
C TYR A 499 29.79 -1.81 4.69
N THR A 500 30.27 -1.72 3.44
CA THR A 500 31.54 -1.11 3.10
C THR A 500 31.34 0.18 2.31
N PRO A 501 32.05 1.26 2.66
CA PRO A 501 32.05 2.48 1.87
C PRO A 501 32.84 2.25 0.57
N ILE A 502 32.29 2.70 -0.55
CA ILE A 502 32.88 2.59 -1.87
C ILE A 502 32.86 3.96 -2.53
N ILE A 503 33.98 4.31 -3.18
CA ILE A 503 34.12 5.54 -3.95
C ILE A 503 34.10 5.16 -5.44
N ASN A 504 33.20 5.79 -6.20
CA ASN A 504 33.12 5.64 -7.65
C ASN A 504 32.92 7.03 -8.29
N GLY A 505 33.98 7.58 -8.87
CA GLY A 505 33.99 8.97 -9.34
C GLY A 505 33.77 9.95 -8.19
N ASN A 506 32.79 10.83 -8.29
CA ASN A 506 32.42 11.76 -7.23
C ASN A 506 31.37 11.19 -6.25
N LEU A 507 30.95 9.93 -6.41
CA LEU A 507 29.96 9.29 -5.54
C LEU A 507 30.66 8.44 -4.47
N GLN A 508 30.36 8.70 -3.21
CA GLN A 508 30.64 7.80 -2.09
C GLN A 508 29.32 7.15 -1.63
N TYR A 509 29.28 5.83 -1.56
CA TYR A 509 28.10 5.08 -1.15
C TYR A 509 28.46 3.86 -0.31
N ASN A 510 27.50 3.40 0.48
CA ASN A 510 27.60 2.19 1.29
C ASN A 510 27.02 1.01 0.49
N SER A 511 27.81 -0.05 0.32
CA SER A 511 27.36 -1.30 -0.29
C SER A 511 27.31 -2.41 0.76
N PRO A 512 26.29 -3.29 0.75
CA PRO A 512 26.32 -4.50 1.57
C PRO A 512 27.55 -5.34 1.23
N VAL A 513 28.22 -5.87 2.26
CA VAL A 513 29.38 -6.78 2.13
C VAL A 513 28.91 -8.15 1.67
N ASP A 514 27.97 -8.72 2.43
CA ASP A 514 27.35 -10.00 2.11
C ASP A 514 26.12 -9.71 1.24
N ASN A 515 26.32 -9.82 -0.06
CA ASN A 515 25.26 -9.52 -0.99
C ASN A 515 24.20 -10.63 -0.98
N SER A 516 23.04 -10.32 -0.39
CA SER A 516 21.92 -11.27 -0.33
C SER A 516 21.24 -11.41 -1.69
N PHE A 517 21.01 -10.31 -2.42
CA PHE A 517 20.42 -10.32 -3.75
C PHE A 517 20.66 -8.99 -4.49
N PHE A 518 20.50 -9.00 -5.83
CA PHE A 518 20.86 -7.89 -6.72
C PHE A 518 20.34 -6.51 -6.31
N TRP A 519 19.08 -6.41 -5.86
CA TRP A 519 18.46 -5.14 -5.42
C TRP A 519 18.57 -4.91 -3.91
N GLY A 520 19.34 -5.72 -3.18
CA GLY A 520 19.43 -5.65 -1.71
C GLY A 520 20.19 -4.43 -1.23
N THR A 521 19.57 -3.66 -0.33
CA THR A 521 20.18 -2.51 0.34
C THR A 521 20.01 -2.53 1.85
N GLY A 522 18.92 -3.12 2.36
CA GLY A 522 18.62 -3.23 3.79
C GLY A 522 18.58 -1.86 4.48
N ASP A 523 19.11 -1.83 5.70
CA ASP A 523 19.11 -0.64 6.58
C ASP A 523 20.42 0.17 6.53
N GLY A 524 21.18 0.07 5.45
CA GLY A 524 22.45 0.79 5.29
C GLY A 524 22.30 2.31 5.38
N ALA A 525 23.39 2.99 5.74
CA ALA A 525 23.44 4.46 5.78
C ALA A 525 23.40 5.05 4.37
N ILE A 526 22.68 6.16 4.19
CA ILE A 526 22.56 6.83 2.90
C ILE A 526 23.88 7.56 2.52
N PRO A 527 24.31 7.56 1.25
CA PRO A 527 23.73 6.81 0.13
C PRO A 527 24.03 5.31 0.26
N CYS A 528 23.02 4.46 0.05
CA CYS A 528 23.17 3.01 0.11
C CYS A 528 22.68 2.37 -1.19
N VAL A 529 23.53 1.55 -1.82
CA VAL A 529 23.22 0.83 -3.06
C VAL A 529 24.15 -0.37 -3.21
N ASN A 530 23.65 -1.43 -3.83
CA ASN A 530 24.44 -2.61 -4.13
C ASN A 530 25.49 -2.33 -5.21
N ARG A 531 26.77 -2.62 -4.92
CA ARG A 531 27.84 -2.51 -5.92
C ARG A 531 27.58 -3.37 -7.16
N GLU A 532 27.01 -4.57 -7.02
CA GLU A 532 26.71 -5.41 -8.19
C GLU A 532 25.74 -4.75 -9.15
N GLN A 533 24.75 -4.02 -8.61
CA GLN A 533 23.81 -3.25 -9.41
C GLN A 533 24.51 -2.14 -10.20
N ILE A 534 25.40 -1.37 -9.56
CA ILE A 534 26.16 -0.32 -10.24
C ILE A 534 27.05 -0.92 -11.33
N ASN A 535 27.81 -1.97 -11.00
CA ASN A 535 28.70 -2.64 -11.95
C ASN A 535 27.95 -3.20 -13.16
N TYR A 536 26.73 -3.71 -12.96
CA TYR A 536 25.86 -4.18 -14.04
C TYR A 536 25.49 -3.04 -15.00
N PHE A 537 24.99 -1.91 -14.50
CA PHE A 537 24.64 -0.77 -15.35
C PHE A 537 25.86 -0.13 -16.02
N GLU A 538 27.01 -0.12 -15.37
CA GLU A 538 28.27 0.30 -15.99
C GLU A 538 28.67 -0.59 -17.15
N THR A 539 28.61 -1.91 -16.94
CA THR A 539 29.06 -2.91 -17.92
C THR A 539 28.14 -2.94 -19.15
N TYR A 540 26.83 -3.05 -18.91
CA TYR A 540 25.84 -3.33 -19.96
C TYR A 540 25.14 -2.10 -20.52
N TYR A 541 25.01 -1.04 -19.72
CA TYR A 541 24.29 0.19 -20.11
C TYR A 541 25.22 1.40 -20.27
N LYS A 542 26.51 1.26 -19.98
CA LYS A 542 27.54 2.31 -20.09
C LYS A 542 27.16 3.59 -19.33
N VAL A 543 26.50 3.43 -18.19
CA VAL A 543 26.09 4.54 -17.33
C VAL A 543 26.41 4.25 -15.87
N LYS A 544 26.81 5.28 -15.14
CA LYS A 544 27.01 5.21 -13.68
C LYS A 544 26.40 6.40 -12.95
N PRO A 545 25.85 6.20 -11.74
CA PRO A 545 25.35 7.30 -10.94
C PRO A 545 26.50 8.19 -10.46
N GLN A 546 26.31 9.50 -10.54
CA GLN A 546 27.21 10.52 -9.99
C GLN A 546 26.40 11.57 -9.24
N MET A 547 27.01 12.22 -8.25
CA MET A 547 26.37 13.32 -7.52
C MET A 547 26.35 14.58 -8.39
N ARG A 548 25.24 15.33 -8.37
CA ARG A 548 25.12 16.59 -9.13
C ARG A 548 26.01 17.70 -8.57
N THR A 549 26.24 17.70 -7.26
CA THR A 549 27.14 18.61 -6.54
C THR A 549 27.84 17.83 -5.41
N THR A 550 28.55 18.52 -4.51
CA THR A 550 29.09 17.93 -3.28
C THR A 550 28.02 17.66 -2.21
N ASN A 551 26.79 18.15 -2.39
CA ASN A 551 25.69 17.98 -1.45
C ASN A 551 24.69 16.90 -1.94
N LEU A 552 24.46 15.87 -1.10
CA LEU A 552 23.52 14.78 -1.41
C LEU A 552 22.09 15.26 -1.69
N LYS A 553 21.66 16.37 -1.09
CA LYS A 553 20.32 16.94 -1.31
C LYS A 553 20.11 17.35 -2.77
N ASP A 554 21.17 17.76 -3.46
CA ASP A 554 21.08 18.24 -4.84
C ASP A 554 20.82 17.11 -5.84
N GLY A 555 21.09 15.86 -5.43
CA GLY A 555 20.70 14.65 -6.13
C GLY A 555 21.74 14.06 -7.07
N PHE A 556 21.27 13.19 -7.96
CA PHE A 556 22.11 12.29 -8.75
C PHE A 556 21.76 12.36 -10.23
N TYR A 557 22.75 12.13 -11.08
CA TYR A 557 22.58 11.99 -12.52
C TYR A 557 23.29 10.75 -13.03
N ALA A 558 22.92 10.26 -14.21
CA ALA A 558 23.62 9.18 -14.89
C ALA A 558 24.72 9.75 -15.78
N LYS A 559 25.99 9.49 -15.44
CA LYS A 559 27.13 9.81 -16.29
C LYS A 559 27.29 8.73 -17.35
N ASN A 560 27.29 9.12 -18.62
CA ASN A 560 27.60 8.23 -19.73
C ASN A 560 29.12 8.00 -19.80
N ILE A 561 29.54 6.73 -19.84
CA ILE A 561 30.94 6.30 -19.88
C ILE A 561 31.31 5.60 -21.20
N SER A 562 30.45 5.66 -22.22
CA SER A 562 30.72 5.07 -23.54
C SER A 562 32.01 5.59 -24.20
N ASN A 563 32.45 6.79 -23.83
CA ASN A 563 33.61 7.46 -24.41
C ASN A 563 34.85 7.41 -23.48
N GLU A 564 34.74 6.79 -22.30
CA GLU A 564 35.86 6.65 -21.34
C GLU A 564 36.69 5.37 -21.58
N SER A 565 36.36 4.60 -22.61
CA SER A 565 37.19 3.51 -23.15
C SER A 565 37.88 3.97 -24.42
N ASN A 566 38.99 4.70 -24.25
CA ASN A 566 40.11 4.79 -25.20
C ASN A 566 41.41 4.91 -24.40
#